data_AF-A0A843GD00-F1
#
_entry.id   AF-A0A843GD00-F1
#
_cell.length_a   1.000
_cell.length_b   1.000
_cell.length_c   1.000
_cell.angle_alpha   90.00
_cell.angle_beta   90.00
_cell.angle_gamma   90.00
#
_symmetry.space_group_name_H-M   'P 1'
#
loop_
_entity.id
_entity.type
_entity.pdbx_description
1 polymer ?
#
loop_
_entity_poly.entity_id
_entity_poly.type
_entity_poly.pdbx_seq_one_letter_code
_entity_poly.pdbx_strand_id
1 'polypeptide(L)'
;MMPLITGSGCMLTTIMGSYVGANDPLIGGITACALMAVAGENAADYVRKNDLGTGSFRTLLIDNLYKLTAEELVERANLFEINI
;
A
#
# COMPACT_ATOMS: atom_id res chain seq x y z
N MET A 1 4.88 5.53 -7.48
CA MET A 1 5.97 4.86 -8.24
C MET A 1 5.71 3.37 -8.52
N MET A 2 4.52 2.86 -8.18
CA MET A 2 4.16 1.43 -8.24
C MET A 2 4.35 0.71 -9.59
N PRO A 3 4.03 1.30 -10.76
CA PRO A 3 4.19 0.62 -12.05
C PRO A 3 5.66 0.41 -12.48
N LEU A 4 6.61 1.04 -11.77
CA LEU A 4 8.03 1.03 -12.13
C LEU A 4 8.83 -0.11 -11.48
N ILE A 5 8.18 -0.94 -10.66
CA ILE A 5 8.77 -2.13 -10.06
C ILE A 5 7.97 -3.36 -10.48
N THR A 6 8.68 -4.45 -10.78
CA THR A 6 8.04 -5.73 -11.03
C THR A 6 7.44 -6.31 -9.75
N GLY A 7 6.29 -6.97 -9.89
CA GLY A 7 5.63 -7.68 -8.80
C GLY A 7 4.82 -6.80 -7.84
N SER A 8 4.66 -5.49 -8.08
CA SER A 8 3.81 -4.62 -7.23
C SER A 8 2.35 -5.10 -7.18
N GLY A 9 1.79 -5.52 -8.31
CA GLY A 9 0.46 -6.14 -8.36
C GLY A 9 0.41 -7.48 -7.63
N CYS A 10 1.39 -8.36 -7.82
CA CYS A 10 1.44 -9.66 -7.13
C CYS A 10 1.52 -9.49 -5.61
N MET A 11 2.32 -8.53 -5.13
CA MET A 11 2.39 -8.18 -3.71
C MET A 11 1.03 -7.73 -3.18
N LEU A 12 0.32 -6.84 -3.89
CA LEU A 12 -1.02 -6.41 -3.51
C LEU A 12 -1.99 -7.60 -3.43
N THR A 13 -1.99 -8.51 -4.41
CA THR A 13 -2.85 -9.69 -4.38
C THR A 13 -2.55 -10.59 -3.18
N THR A 14 -1.28 -10.80 -2.83
CA THR A 14 -0.89 -11.56 -1.63
C THR A 14 -1.38 -10.89 -0.35
N ILE A 15 -1.18 -9.58 -0.21
CA ILE A 15 -1.66 -8.80 0.95
C ILE A 15 -3.19 -8.88 1.03
N MET A 16 -3.88 -8.70 -0.09
CA MET A 16 -5.33 -8.81 -0.19
C MET A 16 -5.83 -10.17 0.29
N GLY A 17 -5.17 -11.26 -0.11
CA GLY A 17 -5.50 -12.61 0.37
C GLY A 17 -5.43 -12.73 1.90
N SER A 18 -4.42 -12.14 2.54
CA SER A 18 -4.31 -12.12 4.01
C SER A 18 -5.45 -11.34 4.68
N TYR A 19 -5.82 -10.18 4.13
CA TYR A 19 -6.89 -9.36 4.70
C TYR A 19 -8.27 -9.96 4.50
N VAL A 20 -8.54 -10.53 3.32
CA VAL A 20 -9.79 -11.24 3.00
C VAL A 20 -9.92 -12.53 3.82
N GLY A 21 -8.81 -13.21 4.14
CA GLY A 21 -8.85 -14.38 5.03
C GLY A 21 -9.28 -14.06 6.47
N ALA A 22 -9.16 -12.80 6.89
CA ALA A 22 -9.49 -12.34 8.24
C ALA A 22 -10.74 -11.45 8.32
N ASN A 23 -11.34 -11.06 7.19
CA ASN A 23 -12.46 -10.08 7.12
C ASN A 23 -13.40 -10.39 5.94
N ASP A 24 -14.54 -9.71 5.89
CA ASP A 24 -15.42 -9.73 4.70
C ASP A 24 -14.65 -9.34 3.42
N PRO A 25 -14.89 -9.99 2.27
CA PRO A 25 -14.09 -9.78 1.07
C PRO A 25 -13.98 -8.32 0.62
N LEU A 26 -15.07 -7.55 0.73
CA LEU A 26 -15.05 -6.12 0.40
C LEU A 26 -14.14 -5.35 1.37
N ILE A 27 -14.34 -5.53 2.68
CA ILE A 27 -13.58 -4.84 3.73
C ILE A 27 -12.09 -5.21 3.65
N GLY A 28 -11.78 -6.50 3.50
CA GLY A 28 -10.40 -6.96 3.35
C GLY A 28 -9.75 -6.41 2.07
N GLY A 29 -10.49 -6.41 0.95
CA GLY A 29 -10.02 -5.87 -0.32
C GLY A 29 -9.69 -4.38 -0.25
N ILE A 30 -10.61 -3.55 0.25
CA ILE A 30 -10.39 -2.10 0.35
C ILE A 30 -9.28 -1.77 1.35
N THR A 31 -9.18 -2.50 2.46
CA THR A 31 -8.15 -2.26 3.49
C THR A 31 -6.77 -2.59 2.95
N ALA A 32 -6.62 -3.71 2.23
CA ALA A 32 -5.35 -4.07 1.58
C ALA A 32 -4.92 -3.04 0.53
N CYS A 33 -5.88 -2.54 -0.28
CA CYS A 33 -5.62 -1.47 -1.25
C CYS A 33 -5.17 -0.17 -0.57
N ALA A 34 -5.87 0.24 0.50
CA ALA A 34 -5.53 1.44 1.26
C ALA A 34 -4.14 1.33 1.91
N LEU A 35 -3.84 0.20 2.56
CA LEU A 35 -2.52 -0.08 3.15
C LEU A 35 -1.40 0.04 2.10
N MET A 36 -1.59 -0.58 0.94
CA MET A 36 -0.61 -0.56 -0.16
C MET A 36 -0.42 0.85 -0.73
N ALA A 37 -1.50 1.63 -0.85
CA ALA A 37 -1.46 3.00 -1.34
C ALA A 37 -0.67 3.91 -0.38
N VAL A 38 -1.02 3.92 0.91
CA VAL A 38 -0.37 4.76 1.93
C VAL A 38 1.11 4.41 2.08
N ALA A 39 1.45 3.12 2.17
CA ALA A 39 2.85 2.68 2.22
C ALA A 39 3.63 3.05 0.94
N GLY A 40 2.99 2.93 -0.23
CA GLY A 40 3.58 3.30 -1.51
C GLY A 40 3.80 4.80 -1.68
N GLU A 41 2.91 5.63 -1.15
CA GLU A 41 3.08 7.08 -1.10
C GLU A 41 4.27 7.46 -0.21
N ASN A 42 4.36 6.92 1.01
CA ASN A 42 5.50 7.16 1.91
C ASN A 42 6.83 6.80 1.27
N ALA A 43 6.91 5.61 0.69
CA ALA A 43 8.11 5.14 0.01
C ALA A 43 8.46 6.04 -1.19
N ALA A 44 7.46 6.43 -1.99
CA ALA A 44 7.67 7.27 -3.16
C ALA A 44 8.12 8.69 -2.78
N ASP A 45 7.57 9.27 -1.72
CA ASP A 45 7.94 10.61 -1.28
C ASP A 45 9.36 10.65 -0.73
N TYR A 46 9.75 9.64 0.05
CA TYR A 46 11.14 9.51 0.49
C TYR A 46 12.09 9.36 -0.70
N VAL A 47 11.74 8.54 -1.68
CA VAL A 47 12.56 8.32 -2.88
C VAL A 47 12.73 9.60 -3.69
N ARG A 48 11.64 10.35 -3.93
CA ARG A 48 11.68 11.62 -4.67
C ARG A 48 12.50 12.67 -3.94
N LYS A 49 12.30 12.81 -2.62
CA LYS A 49 13.00 13.80 -1.79
C LYS A 49 14.52 13.57 -1.75
N ASN A 50 14.96 12.32 -1.90
CA ASN A 50 16.36 11.92 -1.81
C ASN A 50 16.96 11.51 -3.17
N ASP A 51 16.28 11.77 -4.28
CA ASP A 51 16.72 11.43 -5.64
C ASP A 51 17.17 9.96 -5.82
N LEU A 52 16.37 9.03 -5.29
CA LEU A 52 16.68 7.60 -5.32
C LEU A 52 16.03 6.86 -6.50
N GLY A 53 16.52 5.66 -6.79
CA GLY A 53 16.03 4.79 -7.86
C GLY A 53 14.85 3.88 -7.47
N THR A 54 14.34 3.15 -8.46
CA THR A 54 13.19 2.21 -8.31
C THR A 54 13.52 0.99 -7.44
N GLY A 55 14.79 0.57 -7.39
CA GLY A 55 15.26 -0.46 -6.46
C GLY A 55 15.08 -0.03 -5.00
N SER A 56 15.46 1.22 -4.67
CA SER A 56 15.23 1.81 -3.35
C SER A 56 13.75 1.94 -3.05
N PHE A 57 12.93 2.34 -4.03
CA PHE A 57 11.47 2.38 -3.87
C PHE A 57 10.90 1.02 -3.46
N ARG A 58 11.31 -0.09 -4.10
CA ARG A 58 10.84 -1.43 -3.73
C ARG A 58 11.20 -1.77 -2.28
N THR A 59 12.45 -1.52 -1.87
CA THR A 59 12.89 -1.78 -0.50
C THR A 59 12.10 -0.94 0.50
N LEU A 60 11.99 0.36 0.25
CA LEU A 60 11.25 1.28 1.12
C LEU A 60 9.76 0.98 1.16
N LEU A 61 9.15 0.51 0.08
CA LEU A 61 7.76 0.07 0.07
C LEU A 61 7.55 -1.08 1.05
N ILE A 62 8.44 -2.08 1.06
CA ILE A 62 8.38 -3.21 2.00
C ILE A 62 8.57 -2.72 3.44
N ASP A 63 9.53 -1.83 3.67
CA ASP A 63 9.76 -1.25 5.00
C ASP A 63 8.55 -0.44 5.49
N ASN A 64 7.91 0.33 4.60
CA ASN A 64 6.73 1.11 4.93
C ASN A 64 5.52 0.21 5.19
N LEU A 65 5.33 -0.88 4.44
CA LEU A 65 4.30 -1.88 4.72
C LEU A 65 4.46 -2.50 6.12
N TYR A 66 5.71 -2.72 6.57
CA TYR A 66 5.98 -3.24 7.92
C TYR A 66 5.75 -2.20 9.02
N LYS A 67 6.09 -0.92 8.76
CA LYS A 67 6.03 0.15 9.77
C LYS A 67 4.68 0.85 9.89
N LEU A 68 3.85 0.77 8.85
CA LEU A 68 2.57 1.49 8.78
C LEU A 68 1.65 1.06 9.94
N THR A 69 1.18 2.03 10.71
CA THR A 69 0.29 1.79 11.85
C THR A 69 -1.18 1.93 11.44
N ALA A 70 -2.08 1.41 12.29
CA ALA A 70 -3.51 1.54 12.07
C ALA A 70 -3.96 3.01 12.11
N GLU A 71 -3.38 3.81 13.00
CA GLU A 71 -3.68 5.23 13.15
C GLU A 71 -3.30 6.01 11.88
N GLU A 72 -2.09 5.80 11.35
CA GLU A 72 -1.66 6.45 10.11
C GLU A 72 -2.51 5.99 8.93
N LEU A 73 -2.87 4.70 8.87
CA LEU A 73 -3.75 4.18 7.83
C LEU A 73 -5.12 4.87 7.85
N VAL A 74 -5.73 5.03 9.03
CA VAL A 74 -7.04 5.71 9.18
C VAL A 74 -6.94 7.18 8.81
N GLU A 75 -5.86 7.87 9.21
CA GLU A 75 -5.66 9.28 8.89
C GLU A 75 -5.50 9.53 7.38
N ARG A 76 -4.85 8.61 6.68
CA ARG A 76 -4.42 8.83 5.29
C ARG A 76 -5.21 8.09 4.24
N ALA A 77 -6.00 7.08 4.61
CA ALA A 77 -6.82 6.35 3.67
C ALA A 77 -7.84 7.29 3.01
N ASN A 78 -7.77 7.42 1.69
CA ASN A 78 -8.73 8.18 0.90
C ASN A 78 -9.77 7.23 0.28
N LEU A 79 -10.79 6.88 1.06
CA LEU A 79 -11.88 5.98 0.68
C LEU A 79 -13.19 6.76 0.57
N PHE A 80 -13.99 6.46 -0.46
CA PHE A 80 -15.32 7.02 -0.64
C PHE A 80 -16.29 5.93 -1.10
N GLU A 81 -17.52 6.01 -0.62
CA GLU A 81 -18.59 5.12 -1.02
C GLU A 81 -19.21 5.59 -2.33
N ILE A 82 -19.46 4.65 -3.26
CA ILE A 82 -20.15 4.94 -4.52
C ILE A 82 -21.59 4.48 -4.36
N ASN A 83 -22.53 5.44 -4.37
CA ASN A 83 -23.95 5.15 -4.41
C ASN A 83 -24.35 4.81 -5.84
N ILE A 84 -24.52 3.52 -6.12
CA ILE A 84 -24.98 2.99 -7.41
C ILE A 84 -26.43 2.56 -7.28
#